data_AF-A0A932M173-F1
#
_entry.id   AF-A0A932M173-F1
#
_cell.length_a   1.000
_cell.length_b   1.000
_cell.length_c   1.000
_cell.angle_alpha   90.00
_cell.angle_beta   90.00
_cell.angle_gamma   90.00
#
_symmetry.space_group_name_H-M   'P 1'
#
loop_
_entity.id
_entity.type
_entity.pdbx_description
1 polymer ?
#
loop_
_entity_poly.entity_id
_entity_poly.type
_entity_poly.pdbx_seq_one_letter_code
_entity_poly.pdbx_strand_id
1 'polypeptide(L)'
;TEGIRPGVIACSHHLGRWRLSDEGGTDRWASALVSITREESSWFLRQIKGAGPFPSEDPDSQRIWWEEAGVHQNLTFAVQPDPVSGQHCWHQKVRVERARSEDRYGDVRVDTKRAFEVYKRWLAMTRPAPGPGNLRRPLWLLRPLKPTPEAYCCKTARTGD
;
A
#
# COMPACT_ATOMS: atom_id res chain seq x y z
N THR A 1 10.71 7.28 21.00
CA THR A 1 9.85 8.04 21.93
C THR A 1 9.26 7.09 22.94
N GLU A 2 9.07 7.53 24.18
CA GLU A 2 8.55 6.70 25.29
C GLU A 2 7.11 6.23 25.06
N GLY A 3 6.37 6.89 24.16
CA GLY A 3 5.01 6.50 23.77
C GLY A 3 4.91 5.28 22.83
N ILE A 4 6.02 4.68 22.39
CA ILE A 4 6.03 3.54 21.47
C ILE A 4 6.62 2.31 22.16
N ARG A 5 5.90 1.18 22.08
CA ARG A 5 6.34 -0.11 22.63
C ARG A 5 7.69 -0.52 22.03
N PRO A 6 8.65 -1.01 22.84
CA PRO A 6 9.90 -1.56 22.34
C PRO A 6 9.66 -2.65 21.27
N GLY A 7 10.40 -2.56 20.16
CA GLY A 7 10.26 -3.46 19.01
C GLY A 7 9.16 -3.09 18.01
N VAL A 8 8.41 -2.01 18.26
CA VAL A 8 7.41 -1.46 17.33
C VAL A 8 7.94 -0.19 16.70
N ILE A 9 7.66 -0.03 15.40
CA ILE A 9 7.89 1.21 14.67
C ILE A 9 6.54 1.73 14.22
N ALA A 10 6.23 2.95 14.64
CA ALA A 10 5.03 3.65 14.22
C ALA A 10 5.39 4.67 13.15
N CYS A 11 4.82 4.50 11.95
CA CYS A 11 4.99 5.41 10.83
C CYS A 11 3.62 5.89 10.35
N SER A 12 3.49 7.20 10.10
CA SER A 12 2.29 7.79 9.51
C SER A 12 2.18 7.39 8.04
N HIS A 13 1.00 6.96 7.59
CA HIS A 13 0.81 6.36 6.26
C HIS A 13 0.42 7.36 5.14
N HIS A 14 0.20 8.64 5.48
CA HIS A 14 -0.33 9.65 4.56
C HIS A 14 0.73 10.48 3.82
N LEU A 15 2.01 10.18 4.05
CA LEU A 15 3.12 10.84 3.37
C LEU A 15 3.70 9.95 2.26
N GLY A 16 4.52 10.55 1.41
CA GLY A 16 5.19 9.89 0.29
C GLY A 16 4.37 9.92 -0.99
N ARG A 17 3.56 10.96 -1.23
CA ARG A 17 2.94 11.13 -2.55
C ARG A 17 4.04 11.31 -3.59
N TRP A 18 3.84 10.74 -4.77
CA TRP A 18 4.82 10.79 -5.85
C TRP A 18 4.13 10.98 -7.19
N ARG A 19 4.90 11.47 -8.17
CA ARG A 19 4.46 11.68 -9.55
C ARG A 19 5.58 11.29 -10.52
N LEU A 20 5.19 10.90 -11.73
CA LEU A 20 6.13 10.54 -12.82
C LEU A 20 6.40 11.72 -13.78
N SER A 21 5.58 12.76 -13.71
CA SER A 21 5.66 13.94 -14.55
C SER A 21 5.20 15.17 -13.77
N ASP A 22 5.74 16.34 -14.13
CA ASP A 22 5.28 17.64 -13.62
C ASP A 22 4.04 18.16 -14.38
N GLU A 23 3.68 17.54 -15.52
CA GLU A 23 2.62 17.99 -16.43
C GLU A 23 1.26 17.30 -16.17
N GLY A 24 1.20 16.32 -15.26
CA GLY A 24 -0.05 15.63 -14.93
C GLY A 24 0.07 14.65 -13.76
N GLY A 25 -1.06 14.37 -13.11
CA GLY A 25 -1.16 13.43 -11.99
C GLY A 25 -1.33 14.12 -10.63
N THR A 26 -0.61 13.61 -9.62
CA THR A 26 -0.65 14.14 -8.24
C THR A 26 -0.06 15.55 -8.19
N ASP A 27 -0.65 16.42 -7.37
CA ASP A 27 -0.25 17.81 -7.22
C ASP A 27 1.23 17.96 -6.82
N ARG A 28 1.83 19.09 -7.22
CA ARG A 28 3.26 19.38 -6.97
C ARG A 28 3.52 19.95 -5.57
N TRP A 29 2.46 20.29 -4.81
CA TRP A 29 2.59 20.90 -3.49
C TRP A 29 3.13 19.92 -2.45
N ALA A 30 2.69 18.66 -2.54
CA ALA A 30 3.00 17.66 -1.52
C ALA A 30 3.50 16.32 -2.11
N SER A 31 4.07 16.33 -3.32
CA SER A 31 4.60 15.12 -3.96
C SER A 31 6.05 15.25 -4.41
N ALA A 32 6.73 14.11 -4.54
CA ALA A 32 8.05 14.00 -5.14
C ALA A 32 7.96 13.57 -6.61
N LEU A 33 8.80 14.14 -7.47
CA LEU A 33 9.03 13.63 -8.82
C LEU A 33 9.96 12.42 -8.72
N VAL A 34 9.54 11.29 -9.28
CA VAL A 34 10.27 10.02 -9.18
C VAL A 34 10.48 9.39 -10.54
N SER A 35 11.55 8.61 -10.69
CA SER A 35 11.68 7.61 -11.74
C SER A 35 11.36 6.23 -11.20
N ILE A 36 10.76 5.39 -12.03
CA ILE A 36 10.54 3.98 -11.74
C ILE A 36 11.27 3.17 -12.81
N THR A 37 12.12 2.26 -12.36
CA THR A 37 12.83 1.29 -13.20
C THR A 37 12.45 -0.12 -12.79
N ARG A 38 12.58 -1.07 -13.71
CA ARG A 38 12.25 -2.47 -13.48
C ARG A 38 13.40 -3.36 -13.93
N GLU A 39 13.77 -4.29 -13.06
CA GLU A 39 14.76 -5.34 -13.30
C GLU A 39 14.10 -6.69 -12.96
N GLU A 40 13.73 -7.46 -13.98
CA GLU A 40 12.98 -8.72 -13.84
C GLU A 40 11.67 -8.59 -13.03
N SER A 41 11.70 -8.99 -11.76
CA SER A 41 10.60 -8.91 -10.78
C SER A 41 10.78 -7.78 -9.77
N SER A 42 11.96 -7.15 -9.76
CA SER A 42 12.28 -6.01 -8.91
C SER A 42 11.87 -4.71 -9.58
N TRP A 43 11.28 -3.81 -8.80
CA TRP A 43 11.01 -2.45 -9.18
C TRP A 43 11.76 -1.52 -8.25
N PHE A 44 12.31 -0.46 -8.83
CA PHE A 44 13.05 0.55 -8.11
C PHE A 44 12.50 1.92 -8.42
N LEU A 45 11.94 2.56 -7.39
CA LEU A 45 11.50 3.94 -7.40
C LEU A 45 12.61 4.79 -6.77
N ARG A 46 13.04 5.82 -7.49
CA ARG A 46 14.04 6.78 -7.03
C ARG A 46 13.48 8.19 -7.11
N GLN A 47 13.61 8.94 -6.03
CA GLN A 47 13.30 10.36 -6.02
C GLN A 47 14.29 11.13 -6.89
N ILE A 48 13.77 11.88 -7.86
CA ILE A 48 14.53 12.81 -8.71
C ILE A 48 14.51 14.19 -8.07
N LYS A 49 13.34 14.66 -7.64
CA LYS A 49 13.12 15.97 -7.03
C LYS A 49 12.02 15.88 -5.99
N GLY A 50 12.22 16.55 -4.85
CA GLY A 50 11.19 16.68 -3.81
C GLY A 50 10.04 17.62 -4.19
N ALA A 51 9.27 18.02 -3.18
CA ALA A 51 8.41 19.20 -3.29
C ALA A 51 9.28 20.46 -3.43
N GLY A 52 8.69 21.59 -3.83
CA GLY A 52 9.41 22.85 -3.96
C GLY A 52 8.68 23.85 -4.83
N PRO A 53 9.23 25.07 -5.01
CA PRO A 53 8.59 26.11 -5.80
C PRO A 53 8.34 25.67 -7.24
N PHE A 54 7.18 26.06 -7.77
CA PHE A 54 6.86 25.85 -9.17
C PHE A 54 5.94 26.93 -9.74
N PRO A 55 6.02 27.26 -11.05
CA PRO A 55 5.15 28.27 -11.65
C PRO A 55 3.73 27.73 -11.80
N SER A 56 2.73 28.53 -11.40
CA SER A 56 1.31 28.32 -11.67
C SER A 56 0.55 29.64 -11.60
N GLU A 57 -0.76 29.61 -11.89
CA GLU A 57 -1.65 30.78 -11.72
C GLU A 57 -1.80 31.21 -10.25
N ASP A 58 -1.54 30.29 -9.31
CA ASP A 58 -1.53 30.59 -7.88
C ASP A 58 -0.11 31.04 -7.44
N PRO A 59 0.10 32.30 -7.03
CA PRO A 59 1.41 32.80 -6.63
C PRO A 59 1.97 32.10 -5.38
N ASP A 60 1.15 31.42 -4.58
CA ASP A 60 1.62 30.69 -3.39
C ASP A 60 2.43 29.44 -3.77
N SER A 61 2.28 28.92 -4.99
CA SER A 61 3.08 27.81 -5.51
C SER A 61 4.59 28.13 -5.58
N GLN A 62 4.97 29.40 -5.63
CA GLN A 62 6.36 29.87 -5.57
C GLN A 62 6.91 29.94 -4.14
N ARG A 63 6.05 29.85 -3.11
CA ARG A 63 6.43 30.04 -1.70
C ARG A 63 6.72 28.73 -0.97
N ILE A 64 6.63 27.59 -1.66
CA ILE A 64 6.95 26.28 -1.09
C ILE A 64 8.45 26.25 -0.74
N TRP A 65 8.77 26.16 0.54
CA TRP A 65 10.16 26.16 1.03
C TRP A 65 10.61 24.79 1.57
N TRP A 66 9.72 23.79 1.58
CA TRP A 66 10.04 22.42 1.96
C TRP A 66 10.34 21.56 0.74
N GLU A 67 11.24 20.59 0.90
CA GLU A 67 11.58 19.62 -0.14
C GLU A 67 10.96 18.24 0.14
N GLU A 68 10.52 18.03 1.38
CA GLU A 68 10.13 16.73 1.89
C GLU A 68 8.68 16.38 1.56
N ALA A 69 8.48 15.34 0.74
CA ALA A 69 7.17 14.75 0.48
C ALA A 69 6.92 13.46 1.29
N GLY A 70 7.94 12.94 1.98
CA GLY A 70 7.94 11.65 2.68
C GLY A 70 8.20 10.46 1.76
N VAL A 71 8.02 9.23 2.28
CA VAL A 71 8.29 7.97 1.56
C VAL A 71 7.06 7.07 1.54
N HIS A 72 6.73 6.52 0.37
CA HIS A 72 5.49 5.75 0.16
C HIS A 72 5.59 4.32 0.70
N GLN A 73 5.13 4.11 1.93
CA GLN A 73 5.26 2.82 2.64
C GLN A 73 4.51 1.67 1.98
N ASN A 74 3.26 1.90 1.51
CA ASN A 74 2.40 0.83 1.02
C ASN A 74 2.96 0.08 -0.19
N LEU A 75 3.87 0.68 -0.96
CA LEU A 75 4.52 -0.01 -2.10
C LEU A 75 5.35 -1.21 -1.61
N THR A 76 5.91 -1.12 -0.41
CA THR A 76 6.76 -2.16 0.18
C THR A 76 5.97 -3.30 0.83
N PHE A 77 4.64 -3.17 0.94
CA PHE A 77 3.82 -4.14 1.65
C PHE A 77 3.46 -5.28 0.73
N ALA A 78 3.85 -6.50 1.12
CA ALA A 78 3.40 -7.70 0.43
C ALA A 78 1.88 -7.90 0.61
N VAL A 79 1.24 -8.53 -0.37
CA VAL A 79 -0.20 -8.80 -0.32
C VAL A 79 -0.50 -9.89 0.72
N GLN A 80 -1.17 -9.51 1.81
CA GLN A 80 -1.48 -10.38 2.95
C GLN A 80 -2.99 -10.37 3.21
N PRO A 81 -3.77 -11.22 2.51
CA PRO A 81 -5.19 -11.31 2.73
C PRO A 81 -5.48 -12.11 4.00
N ASP A 82 -6.14 -11.50 4.98
CA ASP A 82 -6.66 -12.19 6.16
C ASP A 82 -7.41 -13.47 5.76
N PRO A 83 -7.02 -14.66 6.24
CA PRO A 83 -7.55 -15.92 5.71
C PRO A 83 -9.05 -16.14 5.95
N VAL A 84 -9.65 -15.38 6.88
CA VAL A 84 -11.07 -15.46 7.24
C VAL A 84 -11.91 -14.48 6.44
N SER A 85 -11.51 -13.22 6.40
CA SER A 85 -12.28 -12.12 5.81
C SER A 85 -11.88 -11.77 4.37
N GLY A 86 -10.65 -12.10 3.97
CA GLY A 86 -10.01 -11.66 2.74
C GLY A 86 -9.61 -10.18 2.71
N GLN A 87 -9.63 -9.46 3.85
CA GLN A 87 -9.16 -8.07 3.94
C GLN A 87 -7.63 -8.02 3.96
N HIS A 88 -7.04 -6.94 3.45
CA HIS A 88 -5.59 -6.78 3.50
C HIS A 88 -5.11 -6.45 4.93
N CYS A 89 -4.11 -7.18 5.41
CA CYS A 89 -3.44 -6.94 6.69
C CYS A 89 -2.33 -5.90 6.53
N TRP A 90 -2.50 -4.73 7.15
CA TRP A 90 -1.60 -3.59 6.97
C TRP A 90 -0.37 -3.59 7.89
N HIS A 91 -0.39 -4.31 9.01
CA HIS A 91 0.76 -4.38 9.92
C HIS A 91 1.87 -5.27 9.34
N GLN A 92 3.07 -4.71 9.19
CA GLN A 92 4.20 -5.40 8.60
C GLN A 92 5.26 -5.77 9.64
N LYS A 93 5.85 -6.95 9.49
CA LYS A 93 7.12 -7.29 10.14
C LYS A 93 8.25 -6.67 9.32
N VAL A 94 9.05 -5.81 9.93
CA VAL A 94 10.16 -5.10 9.28
C VAL A 94 11.49 -5.39 9.98
N ARG A 95 12.59 -5.15 9.25
CA ARG A 95 13.94 -5.03 9.81
C ARG A 95 14.41 -3.62 9.55
N VAL A 96 15.05 -3.00 10.54
CA VAL A 96 15.64 -1.67 10.39
C VAL A 96 17.14 -1.78 10.58
N GLU A 97 17.87 -1.13 9.68
CA GLU A 97 19.31 -0.99 9.71
C GLU A 97 19.70 0.45 9.42
N ARG A 98 20.95 0.82 9.71
CA ARG A 98 21.48 2.13 9.30
C ARG A 98 21.52 2.20 7.78
N ALA A 99 21.18 3.36 7.22
CA ALA A 99 21.34 3.62 5.80
C ALA A 99 22.81 3.43 5.38
N ARG A 100 23.01 2.85 4.22
CA ARG A 100 24.32 2.63 3.61
C ARG A 100 24.75 3.84 2.80
N SER A 101 26.01 3.86 2.38
CA SER A 101 26.58 4.95 1.57
C SER A 101 25.88 5.15 0.22
N GLU A 102 25.31 4.08 -0.33
CA GLU A 102 24.65 4.05 -1.63
C GLU A 102 23.14 4.34 -1.55
N ASP A 103 22.55 4.32 -0.35
CA ASP A 103 21.13 4.58 -0.14
C ASP A 103 20.85 6.07 -0.28
N ARG A 104 19.75 6.41 -0.96
CA ARG A 104 19.26 7.79 -1.05
C ARG A 104 17.91 7.92 -0.37
N TYR A 105 17.65 9.09 0.18
CA TYR A 105 16.33 9.40 0.71
C TYR A 105 15.26 9.20 -0.38
N GLY A 106 14.12 8.60 0.00
CA GLY A 106 13.02 8.32 -0.91
C GLY A 106 13.20 7.09 -1.82
N ASP A 107 14.35 6.42 -1.79
CA ASP A 107 14.55 5.18 -2.54
C ASP A 107 13.60 4.07 -2.04
N VAL A 108 12.85 3.45 -2.95
CA VAL A 108 11.94 2.34 -2.65
C VAL A 108 12.23 1.19 -3.60
N ARG A 109 12.52 0.01 -3.04
CA ARG A 109 12.75 -1.24 -3.78
C ARG A 109 11.72 -2.28 -3.40
N VAL A 110 11.14 -2.93 -4.41
CA VAL A 110 10.11 -3.96 -4.21
C VAL A 110 10.36 -5.12 -5.15
N ASP A 111 10.15 -6.35 -4.67
CA ASP A 111 10.22 -7.57 -5.48
C ASP A 111 8.82 -8.19 -5.54
N THR A 112 8.21 -8.17 -6.73
CA THR A 112 6.83 -8.63 -6.91
C THR A 112 6.71 -10.14 -6.85
N LYS A 113 7.77 -10.89 -7.16
CA LYS A 113 7.78 -12.35 -7.04
C LYS A 113 7.76 -12.75 -5.57
N ARG A 114 8.60 -12.13 -4.74
CA ARG A 114 8.57 -12.34 -3.27
C ARG A 114 7.24 -11.91 -2.65
N ALA A 115 6.69 -10.77 -3.10
CA ALA A 115 5.37 -10.33 -2.65
C ALA A 115 4.28 -11.36 -3.00
N PHE A 116 4.36 -11.98 -4.19
CA PHE A 116 3.42 -13.01 -4.61
C PHE A 116 3.60 -14.33 -3.86
N GLU A 117 4.84 -14.70 -3.49
CA GLU A 117 5.09 -15.84 -2.60
C GLU A 117 4.45 -15.66 -1.22
N VAL A 118 4.53 -14.45 -0.65
CA VAL A 118 3.81 -14.11 0.59
C VAL A 118 2.30 -14.30 0.38
N TYR A 119 1.73 -13.75 -0.68
CA TYR A 119 0.31 -13.93 -1.00
C TYR A 119 -0.08 -15.40 -1.05
N LYS A 120 0.69 -16.26 -1.74
CA LYS A 120 0.41 -17.70 -1.82
C LYS A 120 0.43 -18.38 -0.44
N ARG A 121 1.38 -18.00 0.43
CA ARG A 121 1.43 -18.54 1.81
C ARG A 121 0.16 -18.20 2.59
N TRP A 122 -0.32 -16.97 2.47
CA TRP A 122 -1.57 -16.55 3.13
C TRP A 122 -2.81 -17.20 2.50
N LEU A 123 -2.84 -17.31 1.17
CA LEU A 123 -3.90 -18.00 0.45
C LEU A 123 -4.03 -19.47 0.90
N ALA A 124 -2.92 -20.17 1.15
CA ALA A 124 -2.94 -21.55 1.64
C ALA A 124 -3.57 -21.71 3.03
N MET A 125 -3.70 -20.62 3.81
CA MET A 125 -4.39 -20.62 5.09
C MET A 125 -5.90 -20.40 4.96
N THR A 126 -6.39 -20.01 3.79
CA THR A 126 -7.82 -19.70 3.57
C THR A 126 -8.67 -20.95 3.56
N ARG A 127 -9.96 -20.79 3.86
CA ARG A 127 -10.97 -21.83 3.71
C ARG A 127 -11.87 -21.47 2.52
N PRO A 128 -12.15 -22.40 1.59
CA PRO A 128 -13.02 -22.12 0.47
C PRO A 128 -14.46 -21.85 0.94
N ALA A 129 -15.21 -21.07 0.16
CA ALA A 129 -16.66 -20.98 0.31
C ALA A 129 -17.33 -22.26 -0.25
N PRO A 130 -18.56 -22.60 0.20
CA PRO A 130 -19.34 -21.91 1.22
C PRO A 130 -18.80 -22.16 2.64
N GLY A 131 -18.86 -21.11 3.46
CA GLY A 131 -18.74 -21.25 4.92
C GLY A 131 -20.05 -21.75 5.55
N PRO A 132 -20.09 -21.85 6.89
CA PRO A 132 -21.31 -22.22 7.63
C PRO A 132 -22.52 -21.39 7.21
N GLY A 133 -23.68 -22.03 7.02
CA GLY A 133 -24.92 -21.36 6.59
C GLY A 133 -24.96 -20.96 5.12
N ASN A 134 -24.17 -21.60 4.25
CA ASN A 134 -24.07 -21.29 2.82
C ASN A 134 -23.61 -19.85 2.52
N LEU A 135 -22.80 -19.28 3.42
CA LEU A 135 -22.31 -17.91 3.31
C LEU A 135 -20.94 -17.85 2.64
N ARG A 136 -20.71 -16.84 1.80
CA ARG A 136 -19.41 -16.51 1.21
C ARG A 136 -18.44 -15.98 2.26
N ARG A 137 -18.94 -15.29 3.30
CA ARG A 137 -18.18 -14.63 4.37
C ARG A 137 -19.04 -14.50 5.65
N PRO A 138 -18.44 -14.28 6.83
CA PRO A 138 -19.19 -14.12 8.07
C PRO A 138 -20.02 -12.81 8.14
N LEU A 139 -21.21 -12.87 8.73
CA LEU A 139 -22.10 -11.71 8.93
C LEU A 139 -21.65 -10.75 10.03
N TRP A 140 -20.85 -11.22 10.99
CA TRP A 140 -20.39 -10.44 12.14
C TRP A 140 -19.18 -9.54 11.82
N LEU A 141 -18.56 -9.71 10.66
CA LEU A 141 -17.45 -8.87 10.23
C LEU A 141 -17.97 -7.46 9.89
N LEU A 142 -17.47 -6.44 10.60
CA LEU A 142 -17.81 -5.04 10.34
C LEU A 142 -17.34 -4.60 8.96
N ARG A 143 -18.21 -3.89 8.24
CA ARG A 143 -17.91 -3.32 6.92
C ARG A 143 -18.55 -1.95 6.76
N PRO A 144 -17.81 -0.97 6.20
CA PRO A 144 -18.44 0.21 5.62
C PRO A 144 -19.45 -0.24 4.56
N LEU A 145 -20.65 0.35 4.59
CA LEU A 145 -21.73 0.03 3.65
C LEU A 145 -22.06 -1.47 3.63
N LYS A 146 -22.35 -2.04 4.81
CA LYS A 146 -22.67 -3.47 4.98
C LYS A 146 -23.79 -3.89 4.00
N PRO A 147 -23.55 -4.89 3.12
CA PRO A 147 -24.57 -5.39 2.20
C PRO A 147 -25.76 -6.00 2.93
N THR A 148 -26.88 -6.19 2.21
CA THR A 148 -28.01 -6.97 2.74
C THR A 148 -27.59 -8.43 2.97
N PRO A 149 -28.25 -9.15 3.91
CA PRO A 149 -27.88 -10.53 4.23
C PRO A 149 -27.83 -11.48 3.02
N GLU A 150 -28.69 -11.30 2.02
CA GLU A 150 -28.78 -12.14 0.83
C GLU A 150 -27.52 -12.07 -0.03
N ALA A 151 -26.83 -10.92 -0.04
CA ALA A 151 -25.58 -10.73 -0.76
C ALA A 151 -24.42 -11.59 -0.20
N TYR A 152 -24.55 -12.07 1.04
CA TYR A 152 -23.58 -12.97 1.64
C TYR A 152 -23.76 -14.42 1.20
N CYS A 153 -24.92 -14.81 0.67
CA CYS A 153 -25.17 -16.20 0.29
C CYS A 153 -24.38 -16.61 -0.98
N CYS A 154 -23.84 -17.82 -0.98
CA CYS A 154 -23.41 -18.45 -2.22
C CYS A 154 -24.65 -18.69 -3.09
N LYS A 155 -24.59 -18.29 -4.36
CA LYS A 155 -25.62 -18.70 -5.32
C LYS A 155 -25.50 -20.22 -5.42
N THR A 156 -26.57 -20.95 -5.12
CA THR A 156 -26.66 -22.36 -5.49
C THR A 156 -26.31 -22.45 -6.98
N ALA A 157 -25.38 -23.34 -7.34
CA ALA A 157 -25.16 -23.64 -8.73
C ALA A 157 -26.53 -23.99 -9.32
N ARG A 158 -26.95 -23.34 -10.41
CA ARG A 158 -28.09 -23.84 -11.19
C ARG A 158 -27.65 -25.22 -11.67
N THR A 159 -28.11 -26.27 -11.01
CA THR A 159 -28.19 -27.58 -11.64
C THR A 159 -29.06 -27.38 -12.87
N GLY A 160 -28.47 -27.49 -14.05
CA GLY A 160 -29.19 -27.40 -15.30
C GLY A 160 -30.27 -28.47 -15.36
N ASP A 161 -31.45 -28.07 -15.83
CA ASP A 161 -32.44 -28.96 -16.44
C ASP A 161 -31.95 -29.40 -17.83
#